data_AF-A0A8J7ME13-F1
#
_entry.id   AF-A0A8J7ME13-F1
#
_cell.length_a   1.000
_cell.length_b   1.000
_cell.length_c   1.000
_cell.angle_alpha   90.00
_cell.angle_beta   90.00
_cell.angle_gamma   90.00
#
_symmetry.space_group_name_H-M   'P 1'
#
loop_
_entity.id
_entity.type
_entity.pdbx_description
1 polymer ?
#
loop_
_entity_poly.entity_id
_entity_poly.type
_entity_poly.pdbx_seq_one_letter_code
_entity_poly.pdbx_strand_id
1 'polypeptide(L)'
;MSKTKVEGQDVVQFDIKPVSYWVYTDGMEVRLYLNQATNYHTSYEVYRADGVSHLDDSGDLTLAPGLQAFSANGNILRQLSLTENELVLTSFPPRSAQIVIMRATAVAK
;
A
#
# COMPACT_ATOMS: atom_id res chain seq x y z
N MET A 1 2.82 9.39 7.52
CA MET A 1 2.81 7.94 7.22
C MET A 1 2.67 7.20 8.54
N SER A 2 1.87 6.14 8.60
CA SER A 2 1.79 5.25 9.76
C SER A 2 2.16 3.83 9.38
N LYS A 3 2.73 3.08 10.32
CA LYS A 3 2.99 1.64 10.19
C LYS A 3 2.25 0.90 11.29
N THR A 4 1.35 0.01 10.88
CA THR A 4 0.58 -0.84 11.78
C THR A 4 1.03 -2.27 11.61
N LYS A 5 1.37 -2.91 12.73
CA LYS A 5 1.64 -4.33 12.83
C LYS A 5 0.41 -5.00 13.43
N VAL A 6 -0.07 -6.06 12.79
CA VAL A 6 -1.19 -6.88 13.29
C VAL A 6 -0.65 -8.27 13.61
N GLU A 7 -0.85 -8.77 14.82
CA GLU A 7 -0.44 -10.10 15.28
C GLU A 7 -1.60 -10.74 16.06
N GLY A 8 -2.29 -11.72 15.46
CA GLY A 8 -3.52 -12.26 16.04
C GLY A 8 -4.64 -11.22 16.10
N GLN A 9 -5.14 -10.90 17.31
CA GLN A 9 -6.08 -9.81 17.55
C GLN A 9 -5.40 -8.51 18.01
N ASP A 10 -4.08 -8.53 18.24
CA ASP A 10 -3.35 -7.38 18.76
C ASP A 10 -2.89 -6.48 17.61
N VAL A 11 -3.25 -5.20 17.71
CA VAL A 11 -2.85 -4.15 16.78
C VAL A 11 -1.83 -3.25 17.46
N VAL A 12 -0.60 -3.22 16.93
CA VAL A 12 0.47 -2.36 17.45
C VAL A 12 0.82 -1.33 16.39
N GLN A 13 0.59 -0.06 16.72
CA GLN A 13 0.96 1.07 15.87
C GLN A 13 2.37 1.55 16.24
N PHE A 14 3.19 1.79 15.22
CA PHE A 14 4.53 2.35 15.38
C PHE A 14 4.64 3.65 14.61
N ASP A 15 5.24 4.64 15.27
CA ASP A 15 5.74 5.81 14.56
C ASP A 15 6.97 5.42 13.76
N ILE A 16 6.92 5.73 12.48
CA ILE A 16 8.01 5.52 11.54
C ILE A 16 8.54 6.87 11.10
N LYS A 17 9.85 6.91 10.81
CA LYS A 17 10.44 8.09 10.18
C LYS A 17 9.61 8.46 8.93
N PRO A 18 9.25 9.73 8.75
CA PRO A 18 8.56 10.16 7.54
C PRO A 18 9.38 9.78 6.32
N VAL A 19 8.76 9.04 5.40
CA VAL A 19 9.32 8.69 4.10
C VAL A 19 8.33 9.15 3.03
N SER A 20 8.85 9.70 1.95
CA SER A 20 8.05 10.08 0.78
C SER A 20 8.24 9.03 -0.31
N TYR A 21 7.14 8.69 -0.97
CA TYR A 21 7.16 7.83 -2.16
C TYR A 21 6.74 8.64 -3.37
N TRP A 22 7.42 8.39 -4.49
CA TRP A 22 6.90 8.78 -5.78
C TRP A 22 6.26 7.56 -6.43
N VAL A 23 5.02 7.76 -6.86
CA VAL A 23 4.18 6.71 -7.42
C VAL A 23 3.94 7.02 -8.88
N TYR A 24 4.25 6.08 -9.74
CA TYR A 24 3.97 6.14 -11.17
C TYR A 24 3.17 4.91 -11.58
N THR A 25 2.23 5.07 -12.50
CA THR A 25 1.47 3.95 -13.05
C THR A 25 1.17 4.18 -14.52
N ASP A 26 1.15 3.11 -15.30
CA ASP A 26 0.67 3.06 -16.68
C ASP A 26 -0.67 2.31 -16.80
N GLY A 27 -1.29 1.96 -15.68
CA GLY A 27 -2.53 1.18 -15.61
C GLY A 27 -2.34 -0.34 -15.60
N MET A 28 -1.16 -0.85 -15.94
CA MET A 28 -0.81 -2.27 -15.83
C MET A 28 0.15 -2.55 -14.67
N GLU A 29 1.01 -1.59 -14.36
CA GLU A 29 1.99 -1.66 -13.28
C GLU A 29 1.94 -0.38 -12.44
N VAL A 30 2.22 -0.54 -11.14
CA VAL A 30 2.51 0.58 -10.22
C VAL A 30 3.98 0.50 -9.81
N ARG A 31 4.72 1.59 -10.00
CA ARG A 31 6.13 1.73 -9.61
C ARG A 31 6.25 2.69 -8.44
N LEU A 32 6.81 2.19 -7.34
CA LEU A 32 7.12 2.97 -6.14
C LEU A 32 8.61 3.29 -6.05
N TYR A 33 8.94 4.57 -5.94
CA TYR A 33 10.30 5.06 -5.77
C TYR A 33 10.45 5.71 -4.38
N LEU A 34 11.49 5.34 -3.63
CA LEU A 34 11.89 6.06 -2.41
C LEU A 34 12.70 7.31 -2.71
N ASN A 35 13.29 7.41 -3.91
CA ASN A 35 14.08 8.56 -4.36
C ASN A 35 13.98 8.63 -5.88
N GLN A 36 13.53 9.76 -6.44
CA GLN A 36 13.44 9.93 -7.90
C GLN A 36 14.81 9.92 -8.59
N ALA A 37 15.87 10.29 -7.88
CA ALA A 37 17.23 10.33 -8.42
C ALA A 37 17.82 8.92 -8.63
N THR A 38 17.19 7.88 -8.07
CA THR A 38 17.60 6.49 -8.29
C THR A 38 16.64 5.82 -9.26
N ASN A 39 17.18 5.01 -10.19
CA ASN A 39 16.36 4.15 -11.05
C ASN A 39 15.80 2.92 -10.31
N TYR A 40 15.99 2.85 -8.99
CA TYR A 40 15.55 1.74 -8.17
C TYR A 40 14.11 1.96 -7.72
N HIS A 41 13.21 1.08 -8.19
CA HIS A 41 11.80 1.07 -7.83
C HIS A 41 11.35 -0.32 -7.41
N THR A 42 10.22 -0.36 -6.70
CA THR A 42 9.47 -1.61 -6.51
C THR A 42 8.25 -1.59 -7.41
N SER A 43 8.13 -2.63 -8.23
CA SER A 43 7.01 -2.84 -9.13
C SER A 43 5.91 -3.69 -8.49
N TYR A 44 4.66 -3.33 -8.81
CA TYR A 44 3.46 -4.05 -8.44
C TYR A 44 2.58 -4.23 -9.68
N GLU A 45 2.15 -5.46 -9.94
CA GLU A 45 1.27 -5.80 -11.06
C GLU A 45 -0.17 -5.47 -10.69
N VAL A 46 -0.84 -4.67 -11.51
CA VAL A 46 -2.25 -4.29 -11.32
C VAL A 46 -3.14 -5.48 -11.63
N TYR A 47 -3.95 -5.89 -10.66
CA TYR A 47 -4.94 -6.96 -10.83
C TYR A 47 -6.38 -6.44 -10.81
N ARG A 48 -6.61 -5.23 -10.32
CA ARG A 48 -7.90 -4.51 -10.43
C ARG A 48 -7.69 -3.02 -10.62
N ALA A 49 -8.53 -2.43 -11.47
CA ALA A 49 -8.51 -1.00 -11.79
C ALA A 49 -9.91 -0.36 -11.71
N ASP A 50 -10.89 -1.08 -11.15
CA ASP A 50 -12.28 -0.64 -10.98
C ASP A 50 -12.51 0.15 -9.69
N GLY A 51 -11.51 0.24 -8.81
CA GLY A 51 -11.55 1.03 -7.59
C GLY A 51 -11.01 0.31 -6.36
N VAL A 52 -11.01 1.02 -5.23
CA VAL A 52 -10.64 0.53 -3.91
C VAL A 52 -11.85 0.69 -2.99
N SER A 53 -12.30 -0.42 -2.40
CA SER A 53 -13.43 -0.39 -1.47
C SER A 53 -13.01 0.13 -0.10
N HIS A 54 -13.82 1.01 0.47
CA HIS A 54 -13.67 1.53 1.82
C HIS A 54 -14.91 1.20 2.64
N LEU A 55 -14.71 0.62 3.82
CA LEU A 55 -15.75 0.40 4.81
C LEU A 55 -15.62 1.51 5.85
N ASP A 56 -16.67 2.30 6.01
CA ASP A 56 -16.68 3.34 7.04
C ASP A 56 -17.13 2.79 8.41
N ASP A 57 -17.08 3.66 9.43
CA ASP A 57 -17.45 3.31 10.80
C ASP A 57 -18.94 2.96 10.97
N SER A 58 -19.80 3.36 10.03
CA SER A 58 -21.21 2.97 9.95
C SER A 58 -21.43 1.60 9.31
N GLY A 59 -20.40 1.01 8.71
CA GLY A 59 -20.48 -0.26 7.98
C GLY A 59 -20.93 -0.10 6.53
N ASP A 60 -20.97 1.13 6.00
CA ASP A 60 -21.30 1.39 4.61
C ASP A 60 -20.06 1.15 3.73
N LEU A 61 -20.27 0.40 2.65
CA LEU A 61 -19.22 0.10 1.67
C LEU A 61 -19.27 1.13 0.54
N THR A 62 -18.22 1.92 0.42
CA THR A 62 -18.04 2.87 -0.68
C THR A 62 -16.90 2.41 -1.59
N LEU A 63 -16.96 2.77 -2.87
CA LEU A 63 -15.91 2.47 -3.85
C LEU A 63 -15.25 3.77 -4.28
N ALA A 64 -13.97 3.94 -3.95
CA ALA A 64 -13.17 5.06 -4.41
C ALA A 64 -12.48 4.71 -5.74
N PRO A 65 -12.36 5.64 -6.70
CA PRO A 65 -11.51 5.45 -7.87
C PRO A 65 -10.07 5.14 -7.46
N GLY A 66 -9.49 4.09 -8.06
CA GLY A 66 -8.17 3.62 -7.67
C GLY A 66 -7.76 2.30 -8.31
N LEU A 67 -6.55 1.88 -7.98
CA LEU A 67 -5.92 0.64 -8.46
C LEU A 67 -5.59 -0.28 -7.29
N GLN A 68 -5.69 -1.58 -7.54
CA GLN A 68 -5.17 -2.61 -6.65
C GLN A 68 -4.11 -3.41 -7.39
N ALA A 69 -2.94 -3.52 -6.76
CA ALA A 69 -1.77 -4.18 -7.34
C ALA A 69 -1.10 -5.10 -6.32
N PHE A 70 -0.29 -6.05 -6.80
CA PHE A 70 0.46 -6.95 -5.91
C PHE A 70 1.90 -7.16 -6.39
N SER A 71 2.75 -7.61 -5.49
CA SER A 71 4.11 -8.03 -5.78
C SER A 71 4.43 -9.29 -4.98
N ALA A 72 5.02 -10.30 -5.63
CA ALA A 72 5.41 -11.57 -5.01
C ALA A 72 6.93 -11.75 -4.97
N ASN A 73 7.67 -10.65 -4.75
CA ASN A 73 9.13 -10.65 -4.76
C ASN A 73 9.72 -11.13 -3.42
N GLY A 74 10.75 -11.98 -3.48
CA GLY A 74 11.52 -12.41 -2.30
C GLY A 74 10.71 -13.21 -1.28
N ASN A 75 9.76 -14.04 -1.73
CA ASN A 75 8.84 -14.82 -0.91
C ASN A 75 7.93 -13.98 0.02
N ILE A 76 7.83 -12.67 -0.18
CA ILE A 76 6.89 -11.81 0.55
C ILE A 76 5.83 -11.35 -0.42
N LEU A 77 4.58 -11.73 -0.14
CA LEU A 77 3.44 -11.18 -0.86
C LEU A 77 3.19 -9.77 -0.32
N ARG A 78 3.09 -8.80 -1.23
CA ARG A 78 2.67 -7.44 -0.91
C ARG A 78 1.46 -7.07 -1.74
N GLN A 79 0.46 -6.50 -1.11
CA GLN A 79 -0.68 -5.87 -1.77
C GLN A 79 -0.57 -4.36 -1.65
N LEU A 80 -1.01 -3.67 -2.68
CA LEU A 80 -0.99 -2.23 -2.82
C LEU A 80 -2.39 -1.77 -3.22
N SER A 81 -2.96 -0.84 -2.45
CA SER A 81 -4.16 -0.10 -2.83
C SER A 81 -3.78 1.36 -3.03
N LEU A 82 -4.13 1.91 -4.18
CA LEU A 82 -3.79 3.28 -4.57
C LEU A 82 -5.05 4.03 -4.97
N THR A 83 -5.29 5.17 -4.34
CA THR A 83 -6.28 6.17 -4.76
C THR A 83 -5.57 7.49 -5.03
N GLU A 84 -6.33 8.53 -5.40
CA GLU A 84 -5.80 9.89 -5.54
C GLU A 84 -5.18 10.41 -4.22
N ASN A 85 -5.75 10.03 -3.08
CA ASN A 85 -5.44 10.62 -1.79
C ASN A 85 -4.54 9.74 -0.90
N GLU A 86 -4.47 8.44 -1.17
CA GLU A 86 -3.75 7.51 -0.31
C GLU A 86 -3.11 6.34 -1.06
N LEU A 87 -2.04 5.85 -0.45
CA LEU A 87 -1.35 4.62 -0.78
C LEU A 87 -1.33 3.74 0.47
N VAL A 88 -1.87 2.52 0.35
CA VAL A 88 -1.82 1.50 1.39
C VAL A 88 -1.00 0.32 0.88
N LEU A 89 0.06 -0.03 1.62
CA LEU A 89 0.88 -1.22 1.36
C LEU A 89 0.70 -2.23 2.47
N THR A 90 0.21 -3.41 2.13
CA THR A 90 0.06 -4.55 3.06
C THR A 90 1.07 -5.62 2.71
N SER A 91 1.95 -5.97 3.64
CA SER A 91 2.94 -7.03 3.47
C SER A 91 2.56 -8.26 4.29
N PHE A 92 2.62 -9.42 3.65
CA PHE A 92 2.35 -10.74 4.21
C PHE A 92 3.66 -11.57 4.20
N PRO A 93 4.43 -11.54 5.30
CA PRO A 93 5.64 -12.34 5.42
C PRO A 93 5.30 -13.84 5.48
N PRO A 94 6.07 -14.73 4.82
CA PRO A 94 5.71 -16.13 4.64
C PRO A 94 5.78 -16.99 5.90
N ARG A 95 6.54 -16.55 6.92
CA ARG A 95 6.78 -17.30 8.17
C ARG A 95 6.43 -16.48 9.41
N SER A 96 5.51 -15.53 9.28
CA SER A 96 5.09 -14.69 10.39
C SER A 96 3.57 -14.64 10.46
N ALA A 97 3.03 -14.70 11.67
CA ALA A 97 1.63 -14.37 11.94
C ALA A 97 1.39 -12.83 11.89
N GLN A 98 2.39 -12.06 11.46
CA GLN A 98 2.39 -10.61 11.51
C GLN A 98 2.14 -10.03 10.13
N ILE A 99 1.11 -9.20 10.01
CA ILE A 99 0.83 -8.40 8.81
C ILE A 99 1.32 -6.99 9.06
N VAL A 100 2.03 -6.41 8.09
CA VAL A 100 2.51 -5.04 8.16
C VAL A 100 1.74 -4.18 7.18
N ILE A 101 1.02 -3.19 7.69
CA ILE A 101 0.26 -2.21 6.90
C ILE A 101 0.98 -0.87 7.00
N MET A 102 1.38 -0.31 5.86
CA MET A 102 1.89 1.05 5.76
C MET A 102 0.89 1.92 5.03
N ARG A 103 0.52 3.04 5.63
CA ARG A 103 -0.39 4.01 5.03
C ARG A 103 0.32 5.34 4.79
N ALA A 104 0.30 5.78 3.55
CA ALA A 104 0.77 7.09 3.13
C ALA A 104 -0.39 7.91 2.57
N THR A 105 -0.36 9.22 2.84
CA THR A 105 -1.29 10.19 2.29
C THR A 105 -0.59 11.00 1.20
N ALA A 106 -1.34 11.40 0.18
CA ALA A 106 -0.84 12.32 -0.82
C ALA A 106 -0.35 13.62 -0.14
N VAL A 107 0.77 14.14 -0.62
CA VAL A 107 1.29 15.46 -0.27
C VAL A 107 1.10 16.37 -1.47
N ALA A 108 0.63 17.59 -1.22
CA ALA A 108 0.47 18.60 -2.27
C ALA A 108 1.81 18.77 -3.02
N LYS A 109 1.71 18.86 -4.35
CA LYS A 109 2.85 18.95 -5.26
C LYS A 109 3.56 20.30 -5.15
#